data_AF-A0A2A5VGA8-F1
#
_entry.id   AF-A0A2A5VGA8-F1
#
_cell.length_a   1.000
_cell.length_b   1.000
_cell.length_c   1.000
_cell.angle_alpha   90.00
_cell.angle_beta   90.00
_cell.angle_gamma   90.00
#
_symmetry.space_group_name_H-M   'P 1'
#
loop_
_entity.id
_entity.type
_entity.pdbx_description
1 polymer ?
#
loop_
_entity_poly.entity_id
_entity_poly.type
_entity_poly.pdbx_seq_one_letter_code
_entity_poly.pdbx_strand_id
1 'polypeptide(L)'
;MARGPAEVSFPGDKNRKRKVRVRGIKKASKEIQQRLDTNLETLLEDPESFLPEFRCELGKPRRDMVAMTLREVDYVSQKRHDRRWLSKRMVKRRGDIVCRALAGSLLAAGEEDTSTVSVYNSPIYGASSFIRRGNGKQSHMVGIQNFTHPKLRLLVWDDHAKAGHWFFSWEGGFVCSGTEAKAPEEWIESSLKNSSVTFSRDDIRWSKGLEKEIVENEQITDSGWLKLNFGDVVVGLCSSSLSKTKDEPFVPSIALGMMPPKISAVVDAEWMWRPKGWPEERELPEEGKERLNEVIQAWMNLAVPDDKIARACKDAILGSIEEGFISGNHWFADDSRDELLIHLQGTDDERNALAVILDSFEGGVYVRRDGVVLDSENDVIRFDDSSCHSILIALWEKYGLGVLEELFGITDEEASMILNRQIKRKQGFGAFLRELGESLSTSKRLDRLPWESDSLPSPLNFADNLVRGAVENGIASTVSKARKGKGLDMAMGWAWLNVHNRTESDAWRFDESSRDKGGDWVPALQALWDAAEDLLLKDNLDAIEDYKAAMGWLTEVTGVQV
;
A
#
# COMPACT_ATOMS: atom_id res chain seq x y z
N MET A 1 15.88 -25.13 37.53
CA MET A 1 16.00 -26.04 36.37
C MET A 1 15.64 -27.45 36.82
N ALA A 2 14.43 -27.93 36.50
CA ALA A 2 14.03 -29.31 36.77
C ALA A 2 14.34 -30.17 35.53
N ARG A 3 15.03 -31.30 35.70
CA ARG A 3 15.27 -32.28 34.62
C ARG A 3 13.95 -32.95 34.27
N GLY A 4 13.60 -32.93 32.98
CA GLY A 4 12.44 -33.67 32.46
C GLY A 4 12.60 -35.20 32.59
N PRO A 5 11.50 -35.96 32.56
CA PRO A 5 11.51 -37.39 32.83
C PRO A 5 12.25 -38.17 31.72
N ALA A 6 12.94 -39.24 32.12
CA ALA A 6 13.75 -40.08 31.25
C ALA A 6 12.91 -40.81 30.20
N GLU A 7 13.36 -40.81 28.94
CA GLU A 7 12.79 -41.63 27.87
C GLU A 7 12.90 -43.12 28.23
N VAL A 8 11.76 -43.79 28.29
CA VAL A 8 11.68 -45.23 28.57
C VAL A 8 11.77 -45.98 27.23
N SER A 9 12.86 -46.73 27.04
CA SER A 9 13.06 -47.60 25.88
C SER A 9 12.40 -48.97 26.12
N PHE A 10 11.50 -49.39 25.23
CA PHE A 10 10.83 -50.69 25.33
C PHE A 10 11.70 -51.84 24.77
N PRO A 11 11.66 -53.05 25.36
CA PRO A 11 12.33 -54.24 24.84
C PRO A 11 11.77 -54.66 23.47
N GLY A 12 12.38 -54.14 22.41
CA GLY A 12 11.97 -54.35 21.01
C GLY A 12 12.61 -53.34 20.04
N ASP A 13 13.02 -52.17 20.54
CA ASP A 13 13.61 -51.11 19.71
C ASP A 13 14.98 -51.49 19.11
N LYS A 14 15.69 -52.46 19.70
CA LYS A 14 17.01 -52.90 19.20
C LYS A 14 16.95 -53.76 17.93
N ASN A 15 15.76 -54.23 17.51
CA ASN A 15 15.60 -55.12 16.35
C ASN A 15 15.05 -54.44 15.07
N ARG A 16 14.81 -53.12 15.07
CA ARG A 16 14.64 -52.38 13.82
C ARG A 16 16.02 -52.19 13.19
N LYS A 17 16.41 -53.12 12.29
CA LYS A 17 17.48 -52.87 11.30
C LYS A 17 17.29 -51.45 10.78
N ARG A 18 18.22 -50.54 11.12
CA ARG A 18 18.23 -49.15 10.62
C ARG A 18 18.17 -49.25 9.09
N LYS A 19 16.98 -49.08 8.52
CA LYS A 19 16.80 -48.99 7.07
C LYS A 19 17.65 -47.82 6.63
N VAL A 20 18.77 -48.11 5.97
CA VAL A 20 19.61 -47.11 5.30
C VAL A 20 18.70 -46.41 4.31
N ARG A 21 18.16 -45.25 4.69
CA ARG A 21 17.35 -44.41 3.80
C ARG A 21 18.31 -43.75 2.83
N VAL A 22 18.49 -44.34 1.66
CA VAL A 22 19.17 -43.68 0.55
C VAL A 22 18.31 -42.46 0.19
N ARG A 23 18.87 -41.25 0.30
CA ARG A 23 18.15 -40.01 -0.01
C ARG A 23 17.68 -40.04 -1.46
N GLY A 24 16.38 -39.78 -1.69
CA GLY A 24 15.81 -39.64 -3.02
C GLY A 24 15.24 -40.91 -3.67
N ILE A 25 15.39 -42.10 -3.07
CA ILE A 25 14.78 -43.35 -3.54
C ILE A 25 13.66 -43.76 -2.60
N LYS A 26 12.47 -44.05 -3.13
CA LYS A 26 11.28 -44.43 -2.37
C LYS A 26 10.54 -45.57 -3.04
N LYS A 27 9.81 -46.36 -2.23
CA LYS A 27 8.77 -47.25 -2.77
C LYS A 27 7.61 -46.37 -3.23
N ALA A 28 7.25 -46.46 -4.50
CA ALA A 28 6.14 -45.68 -5.04
C ALA A 28 4.80 -46.12 -4.41
N SER A 29 3.83 -45.20 -4.35
CA SER A 29 2.44 -45.56 -4.08
C SER A 29 1.88 -46.36 -5.27
N LYS A 30 0.79 -47.12 -5.06
CA LYS A 30 0.16 -47.89 -6.13
C LYS A 30 -0.27 -46.99 -7.31
N GLU A 31 -0.81 -45.81 -7.02
CA GLU A 31 -1.22 -44.83 -8.04
C GLU A 31 -0.03 -44.34 -8.88
N ILE A 32 1.09 -44.02 -8.24
CA ILE A 32 2.30 -43.58 -8.96
C ILE A 32 2.88 -44.71 -9.82
N GLN A 33 2.85 -45.96 -9.32
CA GLN A 33 3.28 -47.14 -10.08
C GLN A 33 2.40 -47.30 -11.31
N GLN A 34 1.08 -47.41 -11.13
CA GLN A 34 0.13 -47.58 -12.24
C GLN A 34 0.27 -46.48 -13.31
N ARG A 35 0.41 -45.22 -12.89
CA ARG A 35 0.62 -44.10 -13.82
C ARG A 35 1.94 -44.24 -14.60
N LEU A 36 3.04 -44.54 -13.91
CA LEU A 36 4.34 -44.70 -14.56
C LEU A 36 4.36 -45.92 -15.47
N ASP A 37 3.78 -47.04 -15.06
CA ASP A 37 3.67 -48.26 -15.86
C ASP A 37 2.89 -47.97 -17.16
N THR A 38 1.71 -47.35 -17.04
CA THR A 38 0.90 -46.95 -18.21
C THR A 38 1.67 -46.03 -19.16
N ASN A 39 2.35 -45.02 -18.63
CA ASN A 39 3.16 -44.11 -19.43
C ASN A 39 4.35 -44.83 -20.10
N LEU A 40 5.02 -45.74 -19.39
CA LEU A 40 6.16 -46.49 -19.91
C LEU A 40 5.76 -47.50 -20.97
N GLU A 41 4.62 -48.17 -20.81
CA GLU A 41 4.01 -49.03 -21.83
C GLU A 41 3.71 -48.23 -23.09
N THR A 42 3.03 -47.08 -22.94
CA THR A 42 2.73 -46.16 -24.06
C THR A 42 4.02 -45.70 -24.75
N LEU A 43 5.06 -45.36 -23.99
CA LEU A 43 6.36 -44.96 -24.52
C LEU A 43 7.10 -46.11 -25.21
N LEU A 44 6.89 -47.36 -24.80
CA LEU A 44 7.49 -48.52 -25.45
C LEU A 44 6.80 -48.84 -26.79
N GLU A 45 5.50 -48.58 -26.88
CA GLU A 45 4.73 -48.69 -28.13
C GLU A 45 5.09 -47.55 -29.09
N ASP A 46 5.09 -46.31 -28.59
CA ASP A 46 5.46 -45.09 -29.32
C ASP A 46 6.54 -44.30 -28.55
N PRO A 47 7.83 -44.52 -28.85
CA PRO A 47 8.94 -43.80 -28.23
C PRO A 47 9.01 -42.31 -28.55
N GLU A 48 8.19 -41.82 -29.49
CA GLU A 48 8.15 -40.43 -29.93
C GLU A 48 6.99 -39.64 -29.32
N SER A 49 6.13 -40.30 -28.52
CA SER A 49 4.98 -39.71 -27.82
C SER A 49 5.27 -38.51 -26.92
N PHE A 50 6.53 -38.30 -26.51
CA PHE A 50 6.95 -37.13 -25.73
C PHE A 50 7.37 -35.92 -26.57
N LEU A 51 7.51 -36.09 -27.89
CA LEU A 51 7.93 -35.03 -28.80
C LEU A 51 6.82 -33.98 -28.97
N PRO A 52 7.17 -32.69 -29.07
CA PRO A 52 6.21 -31.67 -29.49
C PRO A 52 5.91 -31.78 -30.98
N GLU A 53 4.78 -31.20 -31.40
CA GLU A 53 4.53 -30.82 -32.77
C GLU A 53 5.47 -29.67 -33.15
N PHE A 54 6.23 -29.80 -34.23
CA PHE A 54 7.14 -28.76 -34.69
C PHE A 54 6.44 -27.85 -35.70
N ARG A 55 6.04 -26.65 -35.25
CA ARG A 55 5.44 -25.60 -36.09
C ARG A 55 6.51 -24.59 -36.55
N CYS A 56 7.62 -25.09 -37.05
CA CYS A 56 8.74 -24.29 -37.55
C CYS A 56 9.55 -25.05 -38.61
N GLU A 57 10.29 -24.32 -39.43
CA GLU A 57 11.27 -24.92 -40.34
C GLU A 57 12.53 -25.33 -39.58
N LEU A 58 12.81 -26.63 -39.57
CA LEU A 58 14.03 -27.16 -38.96
C LEU A 58 15.20 -27.10 -39.93
N GLY A 59 16.35 -26.70 -39.42
CA GLY A 59 17.59 -26.67 -40.17
C GLY A 59 18.20 -28.06 -40.39
N LYS A 60 19.38 -28.09 -41.03
CA LYS A 60 20.13 -29.36 -41.18
C LYS A 60 20.62 -29.84 -39.80
N PRO A 61 20.59 -31.15 -39.49
CA PRO A 61 21.03 -31.70 -38.19
C PRO A 61 22.47 -31.37 -37.76
N ARG A 62 23.33 -30.86 -38.65
CA ARG A 62 24.68 -30.40 -38.29
C ARG A 62 24.71 -28.97 -37.73
N ARG A 63 23.65 -28.19 -37.95
CA ARG A 63 23.53 -26.77 -37.61
C ARG A 63 22.34 -26.46 -36.71
N ASP A 64 21.40 -27.39 -36.58
CA ASP A 64 20.20 -27.27 -35.78
C ASP A 64 20.19 -28.38 -34.71
N MET A 65 20.14 -27.97 -33.43
CA MET A 65 20.18 -28.87 -32.29
C MET A 65 18.90 -29.73 -32.20
N VAL A 66 17.72 -29.16 -32.48
CA VAL A 66 16.46 -29.88 -32.48
C VAL A 66 16.47 -30.95 -33.57
N ALA A 67 16.86 -30.58 -34.79
CA ALA A 67 16.95 -31.54 -35.90
C ALA A 67 17.96 -32.67 -35.62
N MET A 68 19.06 -32.38 -34.91
CA MET A 68 20.01 -33.39 -34.45
C MET A 68 19.40 -34.35 -33.44
N THR A 69 18.70 -33.81 -32.44
CA THR A 69 18.03 -34.61 -31.41
C THR A 69 16.97 -35.51 -32.03
N LEU A 70 16.13 -35.00 -32.94
CA LEU A 70 15.08 -35.79 -33.61
C LEU A 70 15.65 -36.98 -34.38
N ARG A 71 16.74 -36.77 -35.13
CA ARG A 71 17.42 -37.85 -35.83
C ARG A 71 17.95 -38.93 -34.87
N GLU A 72 18.51 -38.52 -33.74
CA GLU A 72 19.02 -39.47 -32.75
C GLU A 72 17.88 -40.16 -31.97
N VAL A 73 16.73 -39.50 -31.78
CA VAL A 73 15.53 -40.07 -31.19
C VAL A 73 15.01 -41.19 -32.08
N ASP A 74 14.78 -40.96 -33.38
CA ASP A 74 14.36 -42.00 -34.34
C ASP A 74 15.29 -43.23 -34.28
N TYR A 75 16.61 -43.00 -34.23
CA TYR A 75 17.58 -44.09 -34.11
C TYR A 75 17.45 -44.89 -32.80
N VAL A 76 17.12 -44.24 -31.68
CA VAL A 76 16.82 -44.91 -30.40
C VAL A 76 15.47 -45.64 -30.48
N SER A 77 14.43 -45.02 -31.08
CA SER A 77 13.09 -45.59 -31.27
C SER A 77 13.12 -46.91 -32.03
N GLN A 78 13.95 -47.01 -33.07
CA GLN A 78 14.16 -48.24 -33.84
C GLN A 78 14.83 -49.37 -33.02
N LYS A 79 15.49 -49.04 -31.90
CA LYS A 79 16.18 -49.98 -31.01
C LYS A 79 15.45 -50.20 -29.67
N ARG A 80 14.19 -49.78 -29.55
CA ARG A 80 13.40 -49.81 -28.31
C ARG A 80 13.27 -51.18 -27.62
N HIS A 81 13.37 -52.29 -28.34
CA HIS A 81 13.33 -53.64 -27.77
C HIS A 81 14.72 -54.26 -27.54
N ASP A 82 15.81 -53.63 -27.97
CA ASP A 82 17.18 -54.13 -27.78
C ASP A 82 17.75 -53.70 -26.43
N ARG A 83 17.43 -54.48 -25.39
CA ARG A 83 17.89 -54.23 -24.00
C ARG A 83 19.42 -54.10 -23.89
N ARG A 84 20.17 -54.90 -24.64
CA ARG A 84 21.64 -54.89 -24.60
C ARG A 84 22.18 -53.60 -25.21
N TRP A 85 21.56 -53.13 -26.28
CA TRP A 85 21.91 -51.86 -26.89
C TRP A 85 21.52 -50.67 -26.02
N LEU A 86 20.29 -50.65 -25.49
CA LEU A 86 19.78 -49.59 -24.62
C LEU A 86 20.63 -49.42 -23.36
N SER A 87 21.00 -50.52 -22.71
CA SER A 87 21.86 -50.49 -21.52
C SER A 87 23.24 -49.87 -21.78
N LYS A 88 23.80 -50.05 -22.99
CA LYS A 88 25.02 -49.36 -23.43
C LYS A 88 24.76 -47.90 -23.80
N ARG A 89 23.66 -47.60 -24.49
CA ARG A 89 23.31 -46.24 -24.94
C ARG A 89 23.09 -45.30 -23.75
N MET A 90 22.35 -45.72 -22.74
CA MET A 90 21.99 -44.89 -21.58
C MET A 90 23.19 -44.47 -20.71
N VAL A 91 24.31 -45.23 -20.75
CA VAL A 91 25.52 -44.95 -19.96
C VAL A 91 26.62 -44.21 -20.74
N LYS A 92 26.46 -43.99 -22.06
CA LYS A 92 27.47 -43.31 -22.88
C LYS A 92 27.80 -41.93 -22.32
N ARG A 93 29.10 -41.58 -22.32
CA ARG A 93 29.58 -40.27 -21.86
C ARG A 93 29.30 -39.15 -22.85
N ARG A 94 29.35 -39.45 -24.15
CA ARG A 94 29.09 -38.51 -25.26
C ARG A 94 27.80 -38.90 -25.99
N GLY A 95 27.17 -37.90 -26.61
CA GLY A 95 25.95 -38.06 -27.38
C GLY A 95 24.82 -37.18 -26.83
N ASP A 96 23.72 -37.15 -27.58
CA ASP A 96 22.53 -36.39 -27.25
C ASP A 96 21.96 -36.79 -25.87
N ILE A 97 21.68 -35.79 -25.03
CA ILE A 97 21.30 -36.00 -23.63
C ILE A 97 19.87 -36.55 -23.53
N VAL A 98 18.96 -36.04 -24.36
CA VAL A 98 17.56 -36.50 -24.45
C VAL A 98 17.54 -37.99 -24.83
N CYS A 99 18.32 -38.39 -25.82
CA CYS A 99 18.41 -39.77 -26.28
C CYS A 99 19.00 -40.73 -25.23
N ARG A 100 19.88 -40.26 -24.35
CA ARG A 100 20.37 -41.07 -23.21
C ARG A 100 19.29 -41.25 -22.16
N ALA A 101 18.49 -40.21 -21.90
CA ALA A 101 17.34 -40.29 -21.01
C ALA A 101 16.25 -41.21 -21.59
N LEU A 102 15.94 -41.09 -22.90
CA LEU A 102 15.01 -41.96 -23.61
C LEU A 102 15.45 -43.43 -23.54
N ALA A 103 16.73 -43.72 -23.80
CA ALA A 103 17.24 -45.08 -23.69
C ALA A 103 17.12 -45.66 -22.27
N GLY A 104 17.28 -44.83 -21.23
CA GLY A 104 17.05 -45.23 -19.84
C GLY A 104 15.57 -45.49 -19.54
N SER A 105 14.67 -44.65 -20.04
CA SER A 105 13.23 -44.81 -19.89
C SER A 105 12.69 -46.04 -20.63
N LEU A 106 13.13 -46.31 -21.86
CA LEU A 106 12.77 -47.51 -22.62
C LEU A 106 13.32 -48.79 -21.97
N LEU A 107 14.53 -48.73 -21.37
CA LEU A 107 15.04 -49.86 -20.60
C LEU A 107 14.17 -50.13 -19.36
N ALA A 108 13.75 -49.08 -18.66
CA ALA A 108 12.84 -49.18 -17.51
C ALA A 108 11.47 -49.75 -17.91
N ALA A 109 10.93 -49.35 -19.07
CA ALA A 109 9.66 -49.84 -19.59
C ALA A 109 9.64 -51.36 -19.83
N GLY A 110 10.80 -51.97 -20.11
CA GLY A 110 10.91 -53.41 -20.28
C GLY A 110 11.20 -54.19 -18.99
N GLU A 111 11.23 -53.57 -17.81
CA GLU A 111 11.51 -54.26 -16.55
C GLU A 111 10.21 -54.73 -15.86
N GLU A 112 10.26 -55.87 -15.17
CA GLU A 112 9.09 -56.44 -14.46
C GLU A 112 8.80 -55.75 -13.11
N ASP A 113 9.78 -55.03 -12.52
CA ASP A 113 9.63 -54.35 -11.23
C ASP A 113 9.92 -52.85 -11.32
N THR A 114 8.84 -52.06 -11.35
CA THR A 114 8.85 -50.59 -11.34
C THR A 114 8.59 -50.00 -9.95
N SER A 115 8.56 -50.83 -8.90
CA SER A 115 8.08 -50.43 -7.57
C SER A 115 8.97 -49.41 -6.85
N THR A 116 10.24 -49.32 -7.26
CA THR A 116 11.26 -48.45 -6.68
C THR A 116 11.51 -47.25 -7.58
N VAL A 117 11.09 -46.07 -7.12
CA VAL A 117 11.21 -44.81 -7.86
C VAL A 117 12.19 -43.85 -7.20
N SER A 118 12.77 -42.98 -8.01
CA SER A 118 13.47 -41.78 -7.57
C SER A 118 12.54 -40.57 -7.57
N VAL A 119 12.82 -39.59 -6.71
CA VAL A 119 12.10 -38.32 -6.69
C VAL A 119 13.02 -37.20 -7.19
N TYR A 120 12.58 -36.49 -8.23
CA TYR A 120 13.20 -35.26 -8.70
C TYR A 120 12.42 -34.06 -8.16
N ASN A 121 13.11 -33.13 -7.52
CA ASN A 121 12.53 -31.89 -7.04
C ASN A 121 12.90 -30.78 -8.02
N SER A 122 11.97 -30.42 -8.90
CA SER A 122 12.09 -29.23 -9.73
C SER A 122 11.88 -27.99 -8.86
N PRO A 123 12.75 -26.96 -8.93
CA PRO A 123 12.51 -25.69 -8.25
C PRO A 123 11.20 -25.01 -8.70
N ILE A 124 10.74 -25.33 -9.90
CA ILE A 124 9.63 -24.63 -10.58
C ILE A 124 8.36 -25.52 -10.67
N TYR A 125 8.54 -26.82 -10.92
CA TYR A 125 7.42 -27.76 -11.13
C TYR A 125 7.18 -28.71 -9.93
N GLY A 126 7.89 -28.50 -8.83
CA GLY A 126 7.76 -29.31 -7.63
C GLY A 126 8.34 -30.73 -7.76
N ALA A 127 7.91 -31.61 -6.85
CA ALA A 127 8.43 -32.97 -6.74
C ALA A 127 7.73 -33.93 -7.70
N SER A 128 8.49 -34.73 -8.43
CA SER A 128 7.97 -35.73 -9.36
C SER A 128 8.74 -37.05 -9.27
N SER A 129 8.00 -38.15 -9.30
CA SER A 129 8.55 -39.50 -9.25
C SER A 129 8.88 -40.02 -10.65
N PHE A 130 9.98 -40.74 -10.78
CA PHE A 130 10.42 -41.38 -12.02
C PHE A 130 11.34 -42.58 -11.73
N ILE A 131 11.52 -43.46 -12.69
CA ILE A 131 12.45 -44.59 -12.61
C ILE A 131 13.81 -44.15 -13.15
N ARG A 132 14.83 -44.20 -12.30
CA ARG A 132 16.18 -43.79 -12.68
C ARG A 132 16.95 -44.97 -13.30
N ARG A 133 17.31 -44.85 -14.58
CA ARG A 133 18.21 -45.78 -15.27
C ARG A 133 19.26 -45.02 -16.09
N GLY A 134 20.51 -45.47 -16.03
CA GLY A 134 21.62 -44.88 -16.78
C GLY A 134 22.08 -43.50 -16.29
N ASN A 135 22.80 -42.80 -17.17
CA ASN A 135 23.46 -41.51 -16.91
C ASN A 135 22.78 -40.34 -17.65
N GLY A 136 21.54 -40.54 -18.13
CA GLY A 136 20.73 -39.46 -18.68
C GLY A 136 20.46 -38.37 -17.63
N LYS A 137 20.15 -37.15 -18.08
CA LYS A 137 19.79 -36.06 -17.18
C LYS A 137 18.46 -36.39 -16.48
N GLN A 138 18.39 -36.18 -15.17
CA GLN A 138 17.23 -36.58 -14.38
C GLN A 138 15.97 -35.82 -14.79
N SER A 139 16.06 -34.52 -15.06
CA SER A 139 14.94 -33.72 -15.56
C SER A 139 14.37 -34.26 -16.88
N HIS A 140 15.24 -34.72 -17.78
CA HIS A 140 14.84 -35.32 -19.07
C HIS A 140 14.13 -36.65 -18.86
N MET A 141 14.64 -37.53 -17.98
CA MET A 141 13.94 -38.78 -17.65
C MET A 141 12.57 -38.52 -17.02
N VAL A 142 12.46 -37.53 -16.14
CA VAL A 142 11.19 -37.12 -15.54
C VAL A 142 10.21 -36.65 -16.61
N GLY A 143 10.65 -35.79 -17.53
CA GLY A 143 9.81 -35.29 -18.61
C GLY A 143 9.38 -36.37 -19.60
N ILE A 144 10.27 -37.29 -19.96
CA ILE A 144 9.97 -38.42 -20.86
C ILE A 144 9.00 -39.42 -20.20
N GLN A 145 9.21 -39.78 -18.93
CA GLN A 145 8.36 -40.78 -18.24
C GLN A 145 7.02 -40.22 -17.76
N ASN A 146 6.92 -38.89 -17.65
CA ASN A 146 5.68 -38.19 -17.31
C ASN A 146 5.24 -37.29 -18.47
N PHE A 147 5.40 -37.75 -19.71
CA PHE A 147 5.12 -36.97 -20.92
C PHE A 147 3.64 -36.54 -21.04
N THR A 148 2.73 -37.23 -20.35
CA THR A 148 1.31 -36.87 -20.25
C THR A 148 1.06 -35.64 -19.37
N HIS A 149 2.00 -35.25 -18.53
CA HIS A 149 1.88 -34.07 -17.68
C HIS A 149 2.39 -32.81 -18.40
N PRO A 150 1.53 -31.79 -18.66
CA PRO A 150 1.89 -30.64 -19.49
C PRO A 150 3.15 -29.89 -19.04
N LYS A 151 3.29 -29.62 -17.74
CA LYS A 151 4.47 -28.90 -17.22
C LYS A 151 5.75 -29.76 -17.20
N LEU A 152 5.65 -31.07 -16.91
CA LEU A 152 6.85 -31.92 -16.74
C LEU A 152 7.50 -32.28 -18.06
N ARG A 153 6.74 -32.50 -19.14
CA ARG A 153 7.30 -32.82 -20.45
C ARG A 153 8.18 -31.72 -21.04
N LEU A 154 7.96 -30.46 -20.64
CA LEU A 154 8.84 -29.34 -21.00
C LEU A 154 10.28 -29.55 -20.51
N LEU A 155 10.49 -30.25 -19.38
CA LEU A 155 11.82 -30.46 -18.81
C LEU A 155 12.80 -31.13 -19.76
N VAL A 156 12.32 -31.88 -20.75
CA VAL A 156 13.14 -32.54 -21.78
C VAL A 156 13.90 -31.54 -22.64
N TRP A 157 13.35 -30.34 -22.81
CA TRP A 157 13.79 -29.37 -23.82
C TRP A 157 14.52 -28.16 -23.22
N ASP A 158 14.94 -28.24 -21.96
CA ASP A 158 15.56 -27.12 -21.25
C ASP A 158 16.88 -26.66 -21.86
N ASP A 159 17.67 -27.58 -22.40
CA ASP A 159 18.94 -27.26 -23.07
C ASP A 159 18.68 -26.67 -24.48
N HIS A 160 17.63 -27.12 -25.18
CA HIS A 160 17.18 -26.53 -26.46
C HIS A 160 16.61 -25.12 -26.25
N ALA A 161 15.87 -24.90 -25.16
CA ALA A 161 15.37 -23.58 -24.81
C ALA A 161 16.50 -22.58 -24.48
N LYS A 162 17.56 -23.04 -23.80
CA LYS A 162 18.78 -22.24 -23.62
C LYS A 162 19.51 -21.95 -24.93
N ALA A 163 19.34 -22.81 -25.94
CA ALA A 163 19.86 -22.59 -27.29
C ALA A 163 18.97 -21.67 -28.14
N GLY A 164 17.86 -21.15 -27.59
CA GLY A 164 17.00 -20.17 -28.24
C GLY A 164 15.69 -20.73 -28.82
N HIS A 165 15.37 -22.00 -28.58
CA HIS A 165 14.10 -22.58 -29.05
C HIS A 165 12.94 -22.35 -28.06
N TRP A 166 11.73 -22.23 -28.58
CA TRP A 166 10.51 -22.01 -27.80
C TRP A 166 9.59 -23.22 -27.85
N PHE A 167 9.05 -23.58 -26.68
CA PHE A 167 8.17 -24.72 -26.47
C PHE A 167 6.94 -24.30 -25.66
N PHE A 168 5.75 -24.73 -26.08
CA PHE A 168 4.46 -24.38 -25.49
C PHE A 168 3.67 -25.64 -25.21
N SER A 169 3.16 -25.79 -24.00
CA SER A 169 2.59 -27.05 -23.51
C SER A 169 1.32 -26.83 -22.69
N TRP A 170 0.24 -27.50 -23.07
CA TRP A 170 -1.06 -27.43 -22.41
C TRP A 170 -1.76 -28.78 -22.39
N GLU A 171 -2.90 -28.87 -21.71
CA GLU A 171 -3.72 -30.08 -21.74
C GLU A 171 -4.30 -30.27 -23.14
N GLY A 172 -3.83 -31.30 -23.86
CA GLY A 172 -4.27 -31.61 -25.22
C GLY A 172 -3.26 -31.28 -26.34
N GLY A 173 -2.17 -30.54 -26.07
CA GLY A 173 -1.19 -30.26 -27.12
C GLY A 173 0.17 -29.77 -26.61
N PHE A 174 1.20 -29.97 -27.44
CA PHE A 174 2.60 -29.62 -27.16
C PHE A 174 3.27 -29.17 -28.45
N VAL A 175 3.79 -27.94 -28.51
CA VAL A 175 4.31 -27.34 -29.74
C VAL A 175 5.71 -26.76 -29.53
N CYS A 176 6.55 -26.86 -30.56
CA CYS A 176 7.80 -26.13 -30.70
C CYS A 176 7.65 -25.11 -31.85
N SER A 177 7.78 -23.81 -31.55
CA SER A 177 7.67 -22.73 -32.55
C SER A 177 9.01 -22.32 -33.16
N GLY A 178 10.10 -23.01 -32.82
CA GLY A 178 11.43 -22.69 -33.34
C GLY A 178 12.08 -21.56 -32.53
N THR A 179 12.75 -20.63 -33.21
CA THR A 179 13.52 -19.55 -32.56
C THR A 179 12.69 -18.30 -32.24
N GLU A 180 11.46 -18.25 -32.72
CA GLU A 180 10.50 -17.17 -32.44
C GLU A 180 9.51 -17.60 -31.35
N ALA A 181 9.16 -16.68 -30.46
CA ALA A 181 8.24 -16.89 -29.33
C ALA A 181 6.76 -16.88 -29.78
N LYS A 182 6.44 -17.59 -30.87
CA LYS A 182 5.09 -17.62 -31.43
C LYS A 182 4.21 -18.61 -30.66
N ALA A 183 3.44 -18.09 -29.70
CA ALA A 183 2.51 -18.90 -28.92
C ALA A 183 1.33 -19.42 -29.76
N PRO A 184 0.99 -20.71 -29.68
CA PRO A 184 -0.23 -21.25 -30.29
C PRO A 184 -1.51 -20.69 -29.65
N GLU A 185 -2.54 -20.45 -30.45
CA GLU A 185 -3.86 -20.01 -29.97
C GLU A 185 -4.43 -20.97 -28.91
N GLU A 186 -4.26 -22.28 -29.12
CA GLU A 186 -4.76 -23.31 -28.21
C GLU A 186 -4.04 -23.25 -26.85
N TRP A 187 -2.77 -22.86 -26.85
CA TRP A 187 -2.00 -22.65 -25.62
C TRP A 187 -2.44 -21.38 -24.90
N ILE A 188 -2.69 -20.28 -25.63
CA ILE A 188 -3.20 -19.02 -25.06
C ILE A 188 -4.56 -19.28 -24.39
N GLU A 189 -5.47 -19.94 -25.10
CA GLU A 189 -6.81 -20.25 -24.58
C GLU A 189 -6.74 -21.13 -23.32
N SER A 190 -5.97 -22.21 -23.37
CA SER A 190 -5.79 -23.13 -22.24
C SER A 190 -5.13 -22.42 -21.04
N SER A 191 -4.15 -21.58 -21.30
CA SER A 191 -3.42 -20.86 -20.25
C SER A 191 -4.29 -19.82 -19.57
N LEU A 192 -5.07 -19.04 -20.31
CA LEU A 192 -6.01 -18.07 -19.72
C LEU A 192 -7.14 -18.77 -18.96
N LYS A 193 -7.65 -19.89 -19.48
CA LYS A 193 -8.69 -20.70 -18.83
C LYS A 193 -8.23 -21.30 -17.49
N ASN A 194 -6.97 -21.73 -17.43
CA ASN A 194 -6.37 -22.38 -16.27
C ASN A 194 -5.52 -21.43 -15.41
N SER A 195 -5.52 -20.13 -15.71
CA SER A 195 -4.78 -19.14 -14.93
C SER A 195 -5.43 -18.93 -13.57
N SER A 196 -4.71 -18.29 -12.65
CA SER A 196 -5.23 -17.96 -11.33
C SER A 196 -6.30 -16.86 -11.32
N VAL A 197 -6.58 -16.26 -12.48
CA VAL A 197 -7.63 -15.25 -12.65
C VAL A 197 -8.69 -15.77 -13.63
N THR A 198 -9.96 -15.59 -13.27
CA THR A 198 -11.07 -15.97 -14.15
C THR A 198 -11.42 -14.82 -15.10
N PHE A 199 -11.56 -15.15 -16.38
CA PHE A 199 -11.94 -14.22 -17.45
C PHE A 199 -13.30 -14.56 -18.07
N SER A 200 -13.90 -13.58 -18.76
CA SER A 200 -15.04 -13.80 -19.65
C SER A 200 -14.71 -14.74 -20.82
N ARG A 201 -15.75 -15.26 -21.50
CA ARG A 201 -15.63 -16.22 -22.62
C ARG A 201 -15.93 -15.53 -23.96
N ASP A 202 -15.10 -14.56 -24.30
CA ASP A 202 -15.16 -13.80 -25.55
C ASP A 202 -13.74 -13.63 -26.15
N ASP A 203 -13.64 -13.09 -27.36
CA ASP A 203 -12.35 -12.76 -28.00
C ASP A 203 -11.62 -11.64 -27.25
N ILE A 204 -12.38 -10.64 -26.79
CA ILE A 204 -11.94 -9.64 -25.80
C ILE A 204 -12.29 -10.18 -24.42
N ARG A 205 -11.27 -10.48 -23.62
CA ARG A 205 -11.45 -11.10 -22.29
C ARG A 205 -11.25 -10.07 -21.20
N TRP A 206 -12.02 -10.15 -20.12
CA TRP A 206 -11.83 -9.26 -18.97
C TRP A 206 -12.01 -10.00 -17.64
N SER A 207 -11.23 -9.58 -16.64
CA SER A 207 -11.34 -10.13 -15.28
C SER A 207 -12.51 -9.50 -14.51
N LYS A 208 -12.85 -10.08 -13.36
CA LYS A 208 -13.84 -9.48 -12.44
C LYS A 208 -13.44 -8.04 -12.06
N GLY A 209 -14.40 -7.12 -12.13
CA GLY A 209 -14.21 -5.68 -11.87
C GLY A 209 -13.97 -4.84 -13.12
N LEU A 210 -13.98 -5.45 -14.31
CA LEU A 210 -14.02 -4.77 -15.60
C LEU A 210 -15.25 -5.24 -16.39
N GLU A 211 -15.54 -4.53 -17.47
CA GLU A 211 -16.60 -4.83 -18.44
C GLU A 211 -16.02 -4.82 -19.86
N LYS A 212 -16.72 -5.44 -20.81
CA LYS A 212 -16.26 -5.54 -22.19
C LYS A 212 -15.95 -4.17 -22.79
N GLU A 213 -16.88 -3.23 -22.64
CA GLU A 213 -16.79 -1.88 -23.21
C GLU A 213 -15.57 -1.10 -22.70
N ILE A 214 -15.16 -1.33 -21.44
CA ILE A 214 -13.98 -0.69 -20.84
C ILE A 214 -12.71 -1.18 -21.55
N VAL A 215 -12.62 -2.49 -21.80
CA VAL A 215 -11.43 -3.10 -22.42
C VAL A 215 -11.38 -2.82 -23.91
N GLU A 216 -12.53 -2.90 -24.59
CA GLU A 216 -12.66 -2.69 -26.04
C GLU A 216 -12.39 -1.23 -26.45
N ASN A 217 -12.84 -0.27 -25.65
CA ASN A 217 -12.62 1.16 -25.90
C ASN A 217 -11.43 1.74 -25.14
N GLU A 218 -10.62 0.89 -24.49
CA GLU A 218 -9.42 1.31 -23.75
C GLU A 218 -9.68 2.37 -22.66
N GLN A 219 -10.86 2.31 -22.03
CA GLN A 219 -11.28 3.31 -21.04
C GLN A 219 -10.47 3.20 -19.75
N ILE A 220 -10.07 4.35 -19.22
CA ILE A 220 -9.36 4.44 -17.95
C ILE A 220 -10.34 4.23 -16.78
N THR A 221 -9.88 3.57 -15.72
CA THR A 221 -10.65 3.39 -14.47
C THR A 221 -9.91 3.96 -13.28
N ASP A 222 -10.63 4.30 -12.20
CA ASP A 222 -10.06 4.84 -10.96
C ASP A 222 -8.95 3.96 -10.35
N SER A 223 -9.13 2.64 -10.41
CA SER A 223 -8.18 1.66 -9.88
C SER A 223 -7.02 1.39 -10.82
N GLY A 224 -7.17 1.69 -12.11
CA GLY A 224 -6.29 1.25 -13.18
C GLY A 224 -6.41 -0.26 -13.46
N TRP A 225 -5.99 -0.67 -14.66
CA TRP A 225 -5.99 -2.06 -15.10
C TRP A 225 -4.87 -2.34 -16.11
N LEU A 226 -4.51 -3.62 -16.27
CA LEU A 226 -3.52 -4.07 -17.25
C LEU A 226 -4.23 -4.55 -18.52
N LYS A 227 -3.82 -4.01 -19.66
CA LYS A 227 -4.16 -4.54 -20.98
C LYS A 227 -3.05 -5.49 -21.40
N LEU A 228 -3.37 -6.75 -21.61
CA LEU A 228 -2.44 -7.77 -22.08
C LEU A 228 -2.84 -8.17 -23.49
N ASN A 229 -1.91 -8.06 -24.43
CA ASN A 229 -2.09 -8.45 -25.82
C ASN A 229 -1.26 -9.69 -26.14
N PHE A 230 -1.93 -10.78 -26.49
CA PHE A 230 -1.32 -12.06 -26.90
C PHE A 230 -1.32 -12.22 -28.44
N GLY A 231 -1.29 -11.11 -29.19
CA GLY A 231 -1.46 -11.07 -30.64
C GLY A 231 -2.94 -10.88 -31.02
N ASP A 232 -3.65 -11.99 -31.23
CA ASP A 232 -5.06 -11.95 -31.65
C ASP A 232 -6.06 -11.93 -30.47
N VAL A 233 -5.56 -12.06 -29.23
CA VAL A 233 -6.38 -12.08 -28.01
C VAL A 233 -5.98 -10.93 -27.08
N VAL A 234 -6.95 -10.06 -26.78
CA VAL A 234 -6.78 -8.95 -25.84
C VAL A 234 -7.45 -9.29 -24.50
N VAL A 235 -6.72 -9.07 -23.41
CA VAL A 235 -7.15 -9.38 -22.06
C VAL A 235 -7.03 -8.16 -21.16
N GLY A 236 -8.15 -7.71 -20.57
CA GLY A 236 -8.19 -6.71 -19.52
C GLY A 236 -8.10 -7.35 -18.13
N LEU A 237 -7.13 -6.93 -17.32
CA LEU A 237 -6.84 -7.49 -16.01
C LEU A 237 -6.88 -6.41 -14.93
N CYS A 238 -7.92 -6.48 -14.10
CA CYS A 238 -8.13 -5.57 -12.98
C CYS A 238 -7.14 -5.84 -11.84
N SER A 239 -6.61 -4.77 -11.25
CA SER A 239 -5.74 -4.83 -10.07
C SER A 239 -6.36 -5.59 -8.89
N SER A 240 -7.68 -5.48 -8.70
CA SER A 240 -8.38 -6.18 -7.62
C SER A 240 -8.41 -7.71 -7.80
N SER A 241 -8.34 -8.20 -9.05
CA SER A 241 -8.27 -9.63 -9.34
C SER A 241 -6.86 -10.17 -9.07
N LEU A 242 -5.83 -9.39 -9.42
CA LEU A 242 -4.43 -9.71 -9.10
C LEU A 242 -4.15 -9.74 -7.58
N SER A 243 -4.76 -8.87 -6.80
CA SER A 243 -4.56 -8.87 -5.33
C SER A 243 -5.02 -10.16 -4.62
N LYS A 244 -5.79 -11.02 -5.31
CA LYS A 244 -6.36 -12.26 -4.78
C LYS A 244 -5.57 -13.52 -5.14
N THR A 245 -4.49 -13.41 -5.92
CA THR A 245 -3.71 -14.55 -6.45
C THR A 245 -2.62 -15.05 -5.49
N LYS A 246 -2.77 -14.84 -4.16
CA LYS A 246 -1.68 -15.05 -3.17
C LYS A 246 -1.03 -16.43 -3.21
N ASP A 247 -1.80 -17.49 -3.41
CA ASP A 247 -1.29 -18.87 -3.41
C ASP A 247 -0.80 -19.32 -4.81
N GLU A 248 -1.33 -18.72 -5.87
CA GLU A 248 -0.95 -19.02 -7.26
C GLU A 248 -0.87 -17.71 -8.06
N PRO A 249 0.31 -17.06 -8.13
CA PRO A 249 0.45 -15.80 -8.84
C PRO A 249 0.14 -15.95 -10.33
N PHE A 250 -0.38 -14.89 -10.94
CA PHE A 250 -0.90 -14.87 -12.30
C PHE A 250 0.17 -15.19 -13.33
N VAL A 251 1.30 -14.46 -13.31
CA VAL A 251 2.37 -14.66 -14.31
C VAL A 251 2.92 -16.09 -14.29
N PRO A 252 3.27 -16.69 -13.13
CA PRO A 252 3.63 -18.10 -13.05
C PRO A 252 2.54 -19.06 -13.54
N SER A 253 1.26 -18.78 -13.28
CA SER A 253 0.17 -19.66 -13.72
C SER A 253 0.16 -19.89 -15.24
N ILE A 254 0.61 -18.88 -16.00
CA ILE A 254 0.74 -18.92 -17.47
C ILE A 254 2.15 -19.32 -17.90
N ALA A 255 3.19 -18.63 -17.41
CA ALA A 255 4.57 -18.78 -17.87
C ALA A 255 5.13 -20.21 -17.67
N LEU A 256 4.60 -20.97 -16.71
CA LEU A 256 4.99 -22.35 -16.45
C LEU A 256 4.46 -23.36 -17.47
N GLY A 257 3.58 -22.92 -18.39
CA GLY A 257 3.14 -23.68 -19.55
C GLY A 257 4.08 -23.58 -20.75
N MET A 258 5.18 -22.81 -20.67
CA MET A 258 6.13 -22.64 -21.77
C MET A 258 7.58 -22.80 -21.33
N MET A 259 8.48 -22.95 -22.31
CA MET A 259 9.92 -23.00 -22.09
C MET A 259 10.66 -22.27 -23.23
N PRO A 260 11.50 -21.26 -22.92
CA PRO A 260 11.76 -20.70 -21.59
C PRO A 260 10.52 -20.01 -20.98
N PRO A 261 10.38 -19.95 -19.64
CA PRO A 261 9.22 -19.38 -18.96
C PRO A 261 9.27 -17.84 -18.95
N LYS A 262 9.21 -17.21 -20.13
CA LYS A 262 9.33 -15.76 -20.33
C LYS A 262 8.06 -15.21 -20.98
N ILE A 263 7.11 -14.77 -20.17
CA ILE A 263 5.82 -14.25 -20.67
C ILE A 263 5.97 -12.98 -21.51
N SER A 264 6.96 -12.13 -21.17
CA SER A 264 7.23 -10.87 -21.87
C SER A 264 7.68 -11.02 -23.31
N ALA A 265 8.02 -12.23 -23.76
CA ALA A 265 8.34 -12.52 -25.16
C ALA A 265 7.10 -12.86 -25.99
N VAL A 266 5.95 -13.09 -25.34
CA VAL A 266 4.69 -13.56 -25.93
C VAL A 266 3.58 -12.54 -25.75
N VAL A 267 3.71 -11.66 -24.76
CA VAL A 267 2.66 -10.75 -24.32
C VAL A 267 3.19 -9.32 -24.26
N ASP A 268 2.49 -8.43 -24.94
CA ASP A 268 2.63 -7.00 -24.74
C ASP A 268 1.68 -6.54 -23.65
N ALA A 269 2.17 -5.76 -22.71
CA ALA A 269 1.41 -5.34 -21.53
C ALA A 269 1.46 -3.82 -21.37
N GLU A 270 0.29 -3.23 -21.20
CA GLU A 270 0.10 -1.79 -21.02
C GLU A 270 -0.71 -1.53 -19.75
N TRP A 271 -0.44 -0.43 -19.05
CA TRP A 271 -1.18 -0.02 -17.86
C TRP A 271 -2.11 1.14 -18.17
N MET A 272 -3.40 0.90 -17.96
CA MET A 272 -4.49 1.80 -18.33
C MET A 272 -4.93 2.60 -17.10
N TRP A 273 -4.23 3.69 -16.82
CA TRP A 273 -4.54 4.59 -15.71
C TRP A 273 -3.93 5.98 -15.91
N ARG A 274 -4.64 7.01 -15.46
CA ARG A 274 -4.11 8.38 -15.31
C ARG A 274 -4.56 8.95 -13.96
N PRO A 275 -3.82 9.92 -13.38
CA PRO A 275 -4.28 10.63 -12.20
C PRO A 275 -5.62 11.31 -12.45
N LYS A 276 -6.50 11.33 -11.44
CA LYS A 276 -7.76 12.08 -11.54
C LYS A 276 -7.46 13.57 -11.68
N GLY A 277 -8.14 14.26 -12.58
CA GLY A 277 -7.90 15.67 -12.90
C GLY A 277 -6.86 15.88 -14.02
N TRP A 278 -6.13 14.84 -14.42
CA TRP A 278 -5.20 14.92 -15.56
C TRP A 278 -5.96 15.12 -16.88
N PRO A 279 -5.59 16.09 -17.75
CA PRO A 279 -6.30 16.35 -19.00
C PRO A 279 -6.27 15.15 -19.96
N GLU A 280 -7.40 14.82 -20.58
CA GLU A 280 -7.51 13.67 -21.50
C GLU A 280 -6.61 13.81 -22.74
N GLU A 281 -6.49 15.03 -23.26
CA GLU A 281 -5.67 15.37 -24.43
C GLU A 281 -4.17 15.45 -24.10
N ARG A 282 -3.80 15.46 -22.81
CA ARG A 282 -2.41 15.58 -22.37
C ARG A 282 -1.80 14.20 -22.17
N GLU A 283 -0.75 13.91 -22.90
CA GLU A 283 0.04 12.69 -22.70
C GLU A 283 0.77 12.68 -21.36
N LEU A 284 1.01 11.48 -20.84
CA LEU A 284 1.87 11.31 -19.67
C LEU A 284 3.33 11.64 -20.03
N PRO A 285 4.15 12.12 -19.07
CA PRO A 285 5.58 12.36 -19.28
C PRO A 285 6.31 11.12 -19.82
N GLU A 286 7.27 11.31 -20.73
CA GLU A 286 8.03 10.21 -21.34
C GLU A 286 8.80 9.39 -20.30
N GLU A 287 9.42 10.05 -19.32
CA GLU A 287 10.10 9.37 -18.21
C GLU A 287 9.12 8.48 -17.42
N GLY A 288 7.88 8.93 -17.26
CA GLY A 288 6.80 8.16 -16.66
C GLY A 288 6.46 6.91 -17.46
N LYS A 289 6.36 7.03 -18.78
CA LYS A 289 6.11 5.90 -19.70
C LYS A 289 7.25 4.88 -19.65
N GLU A 290 8.50 5.34 -19.63
CA GLU A 290 9.68 4.45 -19.52
C GLU A 290 9.69 3.70 -18.19
N ARG A 291 9.58 4.41 -17.05
CA ARG A 291 9.52 3.79 -15.71
C ARG A 291 8.33 2.84 -15.57
N LEU A 292 7.19 3.18 -16.16
CA LEU A 292 6.00 2.32 -16.18
C LEU A 292 6.29 1.00 -16.93
N ASN A 293 6.92 1.08 -18.10
CA ASN A 293 7.33 -0.10 -18.85
C ASN A 293 8.33 -0.96 -18.07
N GLU A 294 9.29 -0.37 -17.36
CA GLU A 294 10.21 -1.10 -16.50
C GLU A 294 9.47 -1.87 -15.39
N VAL A 295 8.49 -1.25 -14.73
CA VAL A 295 7.67 -1.90 -13.69
C VAL A 295 6.87 -3.07 -14.26
N ILE A 296 6.24 -2.90 -15.42
CA ILE A 296 5.45 -3.95 -16.09
C ILE A 296 6.37 -5.10 -16.52
N GLN A 297 7.54 -4.81 -17.10
CA GLN A 297 8.53 -5.82 -17.46
C GLN A 297 9.06 -6.56 -16.22
N ALA A 298 9.31 -5.85 -15.12
CA ALA A 298 9.73 -6.46 -13.86
C ALA A 298 8.65 -7.41 -13.29
N TRP A 299 7.37 -7.05 -13.40
CA TRP A 299 6.26 -7.94 -13.04
C TRP A 299 6.18 -9.18 -13.92
N MET A 300 6.26 -9.03 -15.25
CA MET A 300 6.29 -10.15 -16.20
C MET A 300 7.49 -11.08 -15.97
N ASN A 301 8.59 -10.57 -15.43
CA ASN A 301 9.78 -11.34 -15.07
C ASN A 301 9.78 -11.83 -13.62
N LEU A 302 8.65 -11.76 -12.91
CA LEU A 302 8.46 -12.23 -11.53
C LEU A 302 9.26 -11.46 -10.46
N ALA A 303 9.80 -10.28 -10.79
CA ALA A 303 10.51 -9.43 -9.84
C ALA A 303 9.56 -8.55 -9.02
N VAL A 304 8.38 -8.22 -9.58
CA VAL A 304 7.31 -7.48 -8.88
C VAL A 304 6.12 -8.43 -8.62
N PRO A 305 5.64 -8.56 -7.37
CA PRO A 305 4.44 -9.31 -7.04
C PRO A 305 3.14 -8.71 -7.60
N ASP A 306 2.15 -9.58 -7.87
CA ASP A 306 0.82 -9.23 -8.37
C ASP A 306 0.08 -8.18 -7.51
N ASP A 307 0.20 -8.24 -6.18
CA ASP A 307 -0.48 -7.32 -5.26
C ASP A 307 0.16 -5.92 -5.22
N LYS A 308 1.35 -5.77 -5.80
CA LYS A 308 2.12 -4.51 -5.77
C LYS A 308 2.11 -3.77 -7.11
N ILE A 309 1.83 -4.44 -8.22
CA ILE A 309 1.94 -3.83 -9.56
C ILE A 309 1.12 -2.55 -9.70
N ALA A 310 -0.12 -2.53 -9.21
CA ALA A 310 -1.00 -1.37 -9.34
C ALA A 310 -0.44 -0.14 -8.62
N ARG A 311 0.13 -0.32 -7.42
CA ARG A 311 0.78 0.76 -6.68
C ARG A 311 2.05 1.20 -7.40
N ALA A 312 2.90 0.26 -7.79
CA ALA A 312 4.16 0.55 -8.47
C ALA A 312 3.95 1.32 -9.79
N CYS A 313 2.93 0.96 -10.59
CA CYS A 313 2.59 1.66 -11.82
C CYS A 313 2.09 3.09 -11.55
N LYS A 314 1.24 3.28 -10.53
CA LYS A 314 0.77 4.61 -10.13
C LYS A 314 1.91 5.48 -9.61
N ASP A 315 2.79 4.91 -8.78
CA ASP A 315 3.96 5.62 -8.24
C ASP A 315 4.92 6.04 -9.36
N ALA A 316 5.12 5.19 -10.38
CA ALA A 316 5.95 5.50 -11.55
C ALA A 316 5.39 6.70 -12.33
N ILE A 317 4.08 6.73 -12.58
CA ILE A 317 3.40 7.84 -13.27
C ILE A 317 3.46 9.10 -12.42
N LEU A 318 3.00 9.05 -11.16
CA LEU A 318 2.94 10.21 -10.27
C LEU A 318 4.32 10.77 -9.94
N GLY A 319 5.36 9.93 -9.92
CA GLY A 319 6.75 10.36 -9.69
C GLY A 319 7.46 10.93 -10.92
N SER A 320 6.79 10.98 -12.07
CA SER A 320 7.30 11.58 -13.32
C SER A 320 6.65 12.91 -13.67
N ILE A 321 5.62 13.32 -12.91
CA ILE A 321 4.94 14.59 -13.12
C ILE A 321 5.79 15.69 -12.53
N GLU A 322 6.01 16.76 -13.31
CA GLU A 322 6.97 17.83 -12.99
C GLU A 322 6.30 19.14 -12.57
N GLU A 323 4.98 19.26 -12.74
CA GLU A 323 4.21 20.47 -12.46
C GLU A 323 2.86 20.13 -11.82
N GLY A 324 2.27 21.10 -11.12
CA GLY A 324 1.00 20.98 -10.44
C GLY A 324 1.10 20.48 -9.00
N PHE A 325 -0.07 20.17 -8.45
CA PHE A 325 -0.20 19.56 -7.14
C PHE A 325 -0.67 18.11 -7.27
N ILE A 326 -0.14 17.24 -6.43
CA ILE A 326 -0.55 15.83 -6.36
C ILE A 326 -1.00 15.53 -4.94
N SER A 327 -2.21 15.00 -4.78
CA SER A 327 -2.68 14.42 -3.52
C SER A 327 -3.21 13.01 -3.73
N GLY A 328 -2.47 12.03 -3.21
CA GLY A 328 -2.73 10.61 -3.43
C GLY A 328 -2.74 10.26 -4.91
N ASN A 329 -3.94 10.10 -5.49
CA ASN A 329 -4.16 9.73 -6.90
C ASN A 329 -4.75 10.87 -7.75
N HIS A 330 -4.87 12.08 -7.19
CA HIS A 330 -5.39 13.26 -7.88
C HIS A 330 -4.25 14.20 -8.25
N TRP A 331 -4.36 14.79 -9.43
CA TRP A 331 -3.51 15.87 -9.91
C TRP A 331 -4.36 17.12 -10.09
N PHE A 332 -3.80 18.28 -9.72
CA PHE A 332 -4.38 19.60 -9.87
C PHE A 332 -3.38 20.47 -10.63
N ALA A 333 -3.87 21.35 -11.49
CA ALA A 333 -3.02 22.33 -12.18
C ALA A 333 -2.39 23.33 -11.19
N ASP A 334 -1.33 24.01 -11.61
CA ASP A 334 -0.60 24.98 -10.77
C ASP A 334 -1.48 26.14 -10.28
N ASP A 335 -2.52 26.50 -11.03
CA ASP A 335 -3.49 27.54 -10.68
C ASP A 335 -4.68 27.02 -9.85
N SER A 336 -4.79 25.71 -9.64
CA SER A 336 -5.90 25.05 -8.93
C SER A 336 -5.61 24.79 -7.44
N ARG A 337 -4.84 25.66 -6.78
CA ARG A 337 -4.50 25.52 -5.35
C ARG A 337 -5.73 25.38 -4.44
N ASP A 338 -6.76 26.20 -4.66
CA ASP A 338 -7.97 26.16 -3.83
C ASP A 338 -8.70 24.81 -3.97
N GLU A 339 -8.69 24.22 -5.15
CA GLU A 339 -9.29 22.90 -5.41
C GLU A 339 -8.54 21.80 -4.66
N LEU A 340 -7.19 21.86 -4.61
CA LEU A 340 -6.38 20.97 -3.78
C LEU A 340 -6.80 21.10 -2.31
N LEU A 341 -6.85 22.32 -1.76
CA LEU A 341 -7.19 22.54 -0.35
C LEU A 341 -8.60 22.01 -0.02
N ILE A 342 -9.57 22.18 -0.92
CA ILE A 342 -10.92 21.62 -0.78
C ILE A 342 -10.89 20.08 -0.80
N HIS A 343 -10.02 19.48 -1.63
CA HIS A 343 -9.87 18.03 -1.72
C HIS A 343 -9.28 17.39 -0.45
N LEU A 344 -8.40 18.12 0.25
CA LEU A 344 -7.79 17.62 1.48
C LEU A 344 -8.82 17.46 2.61
N GLN A 345 -8.63 16.40 3.39
CA GLN A 345 -9.49 16.01 4.49
C GLN A 345 -8.97 16.61 5.80
N GLY A 346 -9.68 17.60 6.34
CA GLY A 346 -9.33 18.28 7.59
C GLY A 346 -10.33 19.36 7.96
N THR A 347 -10.09 20.04 9.09
CA THR A 347 -10.86 21.22 9.48
C THR A 347 -10.48 22.44 8.63
N ASP A 348 -11.31 23.49 8.65
CA ASP A 348 -11.00 24.75 7.95
C ASP A 348 -9.72 25.37 8.49
N ASP A 349 -9.49 25.31 9.81
CA ASP A 349 -8.24 25.78 10.42
C ASP A 349 -7.01 25.01 9.89
N GLU A 350 -7.12 23.69 9.73
CA GLU A 350 -6.03 22.88 9.17
C GLU A 350 -5.76 23.21 7.69
N ARG A 351 -6.82 23.47 6.91
CA ARG A 351 -6.70 23.87 5.50
C ARG A 351 -6.07 25.25 5.37
N ASN A 352 -6.47 26.21 6.21
CA ASN A 352 -5.86 27.55 6.25
C ASN A 352 -4.38 27.47 6.67
N ALA A 353 -4.04 26.63 7.64
CA ALA A 353 -2.64 26.39 8.02
C ALA A 353 -1.82 25.82 6.86
N LEU A 354 -2.36 24.83 6.13
CA LEU A 354 -1.70 24.30 4.94
C LEU A 354 -1.61 25.33 3.81
N ALA A 355 -2.61 26.19 3.66
CA ALA A 355 -2.57 27.27 2.69
C ALA A 355 -1.33 28.15 2.93
N VAL A 356 -1.12 28.63 4.16
CA VAL A 356 0.08 29.42 4.53
C VAL A 356 1.37 28.66 4.23
N ILE A 357 1.42 27.36 4.54
CA ILE A 357 2.61 26.55 4.25
C ILE A 357 2.88 26.47 2.74
N LEU A 358 1.85 26.28 1.92
CA LEU A 358 2.00 26.23 0.46
C LEU A 358 2.55 27.55 -0.09
N ASP A 359 2.15 28.70 0.47
CA ASP A 359 2.67 30.02 0.06
C ASP A 359 4.16 30.21 0.41
N SER A 360 4.64 29.48 1.41
CA SER A 360 6.05 29.53 1.83
C SER A 360 6.97 28.63 1.01
N PHE A 361 6.45 27.84 0.08
CA PHE A 361 7.27 26.95 -0.74
C PHE A 361 7.96 27.73 -1.87
N GLU A 362 9.29 27.67 -1.90
CA GLU A 362 10.13 28.29 -2.94
C GLU A 362 10.38 27.36 -4.14
N GLY A 363 9.84 26.14 -4.11
CA GLY A 363 10.00 25.11 -5.15
C GLY A 363 9.17 23.86 -4.83
N GLY A 364 9.37 22.79 -5.59
CA GLY A 364 8.61 21.56 -5.38
C GLY A 364 8.95 20.84 -4.07
N VAL A 365 7.95 20.18 -3.51
CA VAL A 365 8.05 19.46 -2.23
C VAL A 365 7.31 18.14 -2.32
N TYR A 366 7.94 17.05 -1.87
CA TYR A 366 7.31 15.75 -1.74
C TYR A 366 7.20 15.33 -0.27
N VAL A 367 5.96 15.23 0.22
CA VAL A 367 5.64 14.69 1.55
C VAL A 367 5.16 13.26 1.43
N ARG A 368 5.98 12.35 1.95
CA ARG A 368 5.71 10.91 1.97
C ARG A 368 4.80 10.52 3.11
N ARG A 369 4.15 9.37 2.97
CA ARG A 369 3.24 8.84 4.00
C ARG A 369 3.90 8.53 5.34
N ASP A 370 5.22 8.30 5.34
CA ASP A 370 6.01 8.08 6.56
C ASP A 370 6.41 9.38 7.27
N GLY A 371 5.99 10.54 6.75
CA GLY A 371 6.28 11.87 7.29
C GLY A 371 7.62 12.45 6.83
N VAL A 372 8.33 11.77 5.92
CA VAL A 372 9.55 12.31 5.33
C VAL A 372 9.20 13.36 4.29
N VAL A 373 9.83 14.53 4.41
CA VAL A 373 9.72 15.64 3.46
C VAL A 373 10.99 15.68 2.61
N LEU A 374 10.83 15.69 1.29
CA LEU A 374 11.91 15.77 0.33
C LEU A 374 11.69 17.00 -0.56
N ASP A 375 12.75 17.76 -0.81
CA ASP A 375 12.71 18.82 -1.81
C ASP A 375 12.73 18.17 -3.21
N SER A 376 11.95 18.71 -4.15
CA SER A 376 11.87 18.28 -5.54
C SER A 376 12.63 19.27 -6.43
N GLU A 377 13.34 18.77 -7.43
CA GLU A 377 13.99 19.62 -8.44
C GLU A 377 12.98 20.28 -9.39
N ASN A 378 11.81 19.65 -9.55
CA ASN A 378 10.70 20.13 -10.36
C ASN A 378 9.68 20.88 -9.49
N ASP A 379 8.94 21.82 -10.08
CA ASP A 379 7.92 22.66 -9.44
C ASP A 379 6.60 21.90 -9.18
N VAL A 380 6.71 20.69 -8.61
CA VAL A 380 5.58 19.84 -8.22
C VAL A 380 5.50 19.71 -6.71
N ILE A 381 4.30 19.91 -6.17
CA ILE A 381 4.02 19.68 -4.75
C ILE A 381 3.20 18.40 -4.61
N ARG A 382 3.79 17.39 -3.98
CA ARG A 382 3.21 16.05 -3.86
C ARG A 382 2.98 15.65 -2.41
N PHE A 383 1.76 15.21 -2.13
CA PHE A 383 1.35 14.60 -0.87
C PHE A 383 0.87 13.16 -1.13
N ASP A 384 1.51 12.17 -0.48
CA ASP A 384 1.06 10.77 -0.57
C ASP A 384 -0.28 10.52 0.16
N ASP A 385 -0.62 11.37 1.12
CA ASP A 385 -1.87 11.32 1.89
C ASP A 385 -2.76 12.53 1.58
N SER A 386 -4.05 12.39 1.83
CA SER A 386 -5.05 13.46 1.68
C SER A 386 -5.44 14.09 3.02
N SER A 387 -5.00 13.52 4.14
CA SER A 387 -5.28 14.03 5.49
C SER A 387 -4.46 15.28 5.81
N CYS A 388 -5.11 16.42 6.06
CA CYS A 388 -4.43 17.66 6.45
C CYS A 388 -3.60 17.45 7.70
N HIS A 389 -4.14 16.74 8.69
CA HIS A 389 -3.45 16.44 9.94
C HIS A 389 -2.10 15.74 9.72
N SER A 390 -2.06 14.75 8.83
CA SER A 390 -0.85 13.98 8.54
C SER A 390 0.20 14.81 7.81
N ILE A 391 -0.24 15.65 6.86
CA ILE A 391 0.63 16.56 6.12
C ILE A 391 1.20 17.63 7.07
N LEU A 392 0.35 18.21 7.92
CA LEU A 392 0.78 19.19 8.93
C LEU A 392 1.80 18.59 9.89
N ILE A 393 1.63 17.36 10.38
CA ILE A 393 2.64 16.70 11.23
C ILE A 393 4.01 16.70 10.56
N ALA A 394 4.09 16.38 9.26
CA ALA A 394 5.35 16.29 8.54
C ALA A 394 5.99 17.67 8.32
N LEU A 395 5.18 18.70 8.08
CA LEU A 395 5.64 20.04 7.72
C LEU A 395 5.82 20.97 8.92
N TRP A 396 5.22 20.66 10.08
CA TRP A 396 5.13 21.57 11.21
C TRP A 396 6.49 22.02 11.75
N GLU A 397 7.47 21.11 11.82
CA GLU A 397 8.79 21.44 12.36
C GLU A 397 9.49 22.54 11.54
N LYS A 398 9.30 22.55 10.22
CA LYS A 398 9.93 23.52 9.31
C LYS A 398 9.10 24.79 9.14
N TYR A 399 7.77 24.67 9.02
CA TYR A 399 6.90 25.78 8.60
C TYR A 399 5.95 26.28 9.70
N GLY A 400 5.89 25.63 10.86
CA GLY A 400 4.92 25.96 11.91
C GLY A 400 5.07 27.37 12.48
N LEU A 401 6.26 27.95 12.47
CA LEU A 401 6.46 29.35 12.90
C LEU A 401 5.76 30.34 11.96
N GLY A 402 5.88 30.15 10.64
CA GLY A 402 5.20 31.00 9.65
C GLY A 402 3.68 30.91 9.76
N VAL A 403 3.15 29.72 10.05
CA VAL A 403 1.71 29.54 10.33
C VAL A 403 1.27 30.32 11.57
N LEU A 404 2.05 30.27 12.64
CA LEU A 404 1.75 30.99 13.89
C LEU A 404 1.78 32.52 13.69
N GLU A 405 2.72 33.00 12.88
CA GLU A 405 2.84 34.41 12.54
C GLU A 405 1.69 34.89 11.64
N GLU A 406 1.43 34.24 10.51
CA GLU A 406 0.43 34.71 9.54
C GLU A 406 -1.01 34.53 10.03
N LEU A 407 -1.36 33.38 10.62
CA LEU A 407 -2.74 33.12 11.03
C LEU A 407 -3.08 33.73 12.39
N PHE A 408 -2.12 33.80 13.30
CA PHE A 408 -2.37 34.14 14.70
C PHE A 408 -1.61 35.39 15.17
N GLY A 409 -0.67 35.93 14.38
CA GLY A 409 0.12 37.09 14.77
C GLY A 409 1.05 36.81 15.97
N ILE A 410 1.39 35.54 16.21
CA ILE A 410 2.25 35.13 17.32
C ILE A 410 3.69 35.03 16.81
N THR A 411 4.60 35.81 17.40
CA THR A 411 6.01 35.89 16.98
C THR A 411 6.96 35.47 18.10
N ASP A 412 8.27 35.44 17.80
CA ASP A 412 9.36 35.37 18.76
C ASP A 412 9.37 34.13 19.68
N GLU A 413 9.69 34.32 20.97
CA GLU A 413 9.83 33.26 21.95
C GLU A 413 8.52 32.51 22.20
N GLU A 414 7.38 33.20 22.13
CA GLU A 414 6.06 32.60 22.32
C GLU A 414 5.74 31.58 21.20
N ALA A 415 5.97 31.97 19.94
CA ALA A 415 5.80 31.08 18.80
C ALA A 415 6.69 29.82 18.93
N SER A 416 7.94 30.02 19.34
CA SER A 416 8.90 28.92 19.57
C SER A 416 8.47 27.97 20.68
N MET A 417 7.87 28.48 21.76
CA MET A 417 7.34 27.65 22.84
C MET A 417 6.13 26.83 22.39
N ILE A 418 5.21 27.44 21.63
CA ILE A 418 4.01 26.77 21.10
C ILE A 418 4.40 25.68 20.11
N LEU A 419 5.31 25.97 19.16
CA LEU A 419 5.83 25.00 18.21
C LEU A 419 6.37 23.75 18.91
N ASN A 420 7.28 23.94 19.86
CA ASN A 420 7.91 22.85 20.62
C ASN A 420 6.91 22.07 21.47
N ARG A 421 5.89 22.74 22.01
CA ARG A 421 4.83 22.10 22.78
C ARG A 421 4.01 21.17 21.90
N GLN A 422 3.66 21.61 20.69
CA GLN A 422 2.87 20.82 19.76
C GLN A 422 3.64 19.59 19.24
N ILE A 423 4.93 19.76 18.92
CA ILE A 423 5.82 18.64 18.53
C ILE A 423 5.88 17.55 19.63
N LYS A 424 5.95 17.97 20.91
CA LYS A 424 6.05 17.04 22.06
C LYS A 424 4.73 16.37 22.44
N ARG A 425 3.64 17.15 22.50
CA ARG A 425 2.32 16.65 22.95
C ARG A 425 1.58 15.85 21.87
N LYS A 426 1.86 16.11 20.59
CA LYS A 426 1.20 15.47 19.44
C LYS A 426 -0.34 15.55 19.51
N GLN A 427 -0.86 16.71 19.90
CA GLN A 427 -2.30 16.96 19.86
C GLN A 427 -2.79 16.96 18.40
N GLY A 428 -4.04 16.57 18.16
CA GLY A 428 -4.65 16.69 16.83
C GLY A 428 -4.65 18.15 16.36
N PHE A 429 -4.18 18.40 15.14
CA PHE A 429 -3.97 19.77 14.63
C PHE A 429 -5.27 20.58 14.58
N GLY A 430 -6.39 19.99 14.15
CA GLY A 430 -7.67 20.69 14.16
C GLY A 430 -8.10 21.18 15.54
N ALA A 431 -7.88 20.40 16.61
CA ALA A 431 -8.19 20.85 17.97
C ALA A 431 -7.19 21.91 18.45
N PHE A 432 -5.90 21.70 18.18
CA PHE A 432 -4.84 22.61 18.57
C PHE A 432 -5.00 24.00 17.93
N LEU A 433 -5.21 24.08 16.62
CA LEU A 433 -5.36 25.34 15.90
C LEU A 433 -6.62 26.11 16.34
N ARG A 434 -7.73 25.39 16.54
CA ARG A 434 -8.97 25.98 17.04
C ARG A 434 -8.80 26.55 18.45
N GLU A 435 -8.24 25.77 19.38
CA GLU A 435 -7.98 26.22 20.76
C GLU A 435 -7.08 27.47 20.78
N LEU A 436 -6.09 27.51 19.88
CA LEU A 436 -5.19 28.65 19.77
C LEU A 436 -5.90 29.89 19.21
N GLY A 437 -6.76 29.72 18.21
CA GLY A 437 -7.62 30.78 17.69
C GLY A 437 -8.61 31.33 18.73
N GLU A 438 -9.25 30.45 19.49
CA GLU A 438 -10.14 30.83 20.59
C GLU A 438 -9.40 31.61 21.68
N SER A 439 -8.23 31.13 22.11
CA SER A 439 -7.37 31.80 23.10
C SER A 439 -6.94 33.20 22.64
N LEU A 440 -6.50 33.34 21.38
CA LEU A 440 -6.09 34.62 20.81
C LEU A 440 -7.29 35.58 20.71
N SER A 441 -8.43 35.10 20.22
CA SER A 441 -9.64 35.92 20.13
C SER A 441 -10.07 36.46 21.49
N THR A 442 -9.88 35.65 22.54
CA THR A 442 -10.19 36.01 23.92
C THR A 442 -9.19 37.06 24.42
N SER A 443 -7.88 36.85 24.22
CA SER A 443 -6.85 37.84 24.58
C SER A 443 -7.09 39.19 23.91
N LYS A 444 -7.33 39.20 22.59
CA LYS A 444 -7.62 40.43 21.83
C LYS A 444 -8.87 41.15 22.32
N ARG A 445 -9.88 40.42 22.78
CA ARG A 445 -11.06 41.04 23.43
C ARG A 445 -10.64 41.68 24.74
N LEU A 446 -9.92 40.96 25.61
CA LEU A 446 -9.47 41.47 26.91
C LEU A 446 -8.52 42.66 26.81
N ASP A 447 -7.72 42.78 25.74
CA ASP A 447 -6.85 43.93 25.47
C ASP A 447 -7.63 45.24 25.21
N ARG A 448 -8.94 45.15 24.93
CA ARG A 448 -9.82 46.34 24.81
C ARG A 448 -10.10 46.99 26.16
N LEU A 449 -9.84 46.29 27.27
CA LEU A 449 -10.07 46.83 28.60
C LEU A 449 -9.10 47.99 28.89
N PRO A 450 -9.57 49.11 29.47
CA PRO A 450 -8.73 50.30 29.66
C PRO A 450 -7.57 50.14 30.65
N TRP A 451 -7.66 49.15 31.54
CA TRP A 451 -6.71 48.92 32.63
C TRP A 451 -5.91 47.64 32.39
N GLU A 452 -4.63 47.64 32.78
CA GLU A 452 -3.84 46.40 32.81
C GLU A 452 -4.33 45.47 33.93
N SER A 453 -4.13 44.16 33.78
CA SER A 453 -4.47 43.18 34.81
C SER A 453 -3.80 43.54 36.13
N ASP A 454 -4.56 43.49 37.23
CA ASP A 454 -4.08 43.80 38.58
C ASP A 454 -3.59 45.24 38.82
N SER A 455 -3.90 46.18 37.92
CA SER A 455 -3.52 47.59 38.09
C SER A 455 -4.42 48.40 39.04
N LEU A 456 -5.65 47.94 39.26
CA LEU A 456 -6.63 48.62 40.11
C LEU A 456 -6.44 48.29 41.62
N PRO A 457 -6.89 49.16 42.54
CA PRO A 457 -6.94 48.84 43.96
C PRO A 457 -8.09 47.87 44.30
N SER A 458 -8.00 47.14 45.42
CA SER A 458 -9.13 46.34 45.95
C SER A 458 -10.24 47.27 46.47
N PRO A 459 -11.53 46.96 46.22
CA PRO A 459 -12.05 45.76 45.56
C PRO A 459 -12.28 45.86 44.05
N LEU A 460 -11.88 46.96 43.40
CA LEU A 460 -12.08 47.17 41.94
C LEU A 460 -11.26 46.18 41.11
N ASN A 461 -10.04 45.85 41.54
CA ASN A 461 -9.28 44.77 40.90
C ASN A 461 -9.99 43.42 40.96
N PHE A 462 -10.72 43.15 42.04
CA PHE A 462 -11.47 41.90 42.13
C PHE A 462 -12.66 41.90 41.15
N ALA A 463 -13.31 43.05 40.94
CA ALA A 463 -14.35 43.20 39.92
C ALA A 463 -13.78 43.01 38.50
N ASP A 464 -12.66 43.65 38.16
CA ASP A 464 -11.98 43.50 36.87
C ASP A 464 -11.56 42.04 36.62
N ASN A 465 -10.97 41.38 37.62
CA ASN A 465 -10.62 39.96 37.56
C ASN A 465 -11.84 39.02 37.36
N LEU A 466 -13.01 39.39 37.89
CA LEU A 466 -14.25 38.65 37.66
C LEU A 466 -14.78 38.86 36.25
N VAL A 467 -14.73 40.09 35.72
CA VAL A 467 -15.07 40.41 34.33
C VAL A 467 -14.16 39.64 33.36
N ARG A 468 -12.84 39.76 33.53
CA ARG A 468 -11.84 39.02 32.74
C ARG A 468 -12.08 37.51 32.80
N GLY A 469 -12.25 36.98 34.02
CA GLY A 469 -12.50 35.56 34.23
C GLY A 469 -13.82 35.07 33.63
N ALA A 470 -14.85 35.91 33.56
CA ALA A 470 -16.14 35.57 32.95
C ALA A 470 -16.07 35.54 31.42
N VAL A 471 -15.26 36.42 30.82
CA VAL A 471 -15.01 36.40 29.38
C VAL A 471 -14.14 35.21 28.98
N GLU A 472 -13.11 34.88 29.78
CA GLU A 472 -12.22 33.74 29.49
C GLU A 472 -12.91 32.38 29.66
N ASN A 473 -13.63 32.19 30.77
CA ASN A 473 -14.04 30.87 31.23
C ASN A 473 -15.56 30.76 31.48
N GLY A 474 -16.32 31.80 31.10
CA GLY A 474 -17.75 31.91 31.35
C GLY A 474 -18.08 32.29 32.81
N ILE A 475 -19.23 32.92 33.00
CA ILE A 475 -19.72 33.40 34.31
C ILE A 475 -19.71 32.29 35.38
N ALA A 476 -20.07 31.06 35.02
CA ALA A 476 -20.14 29.95 35.98
C ALA A 476 -18.80 29.65 36.67
N SER A 477 -17.67 29.86 35.99
CA SER A 477 -16.33 29.63 36.53
C SER A 477 -15.96 30.66 37.61
N THR A 478 -16.49 31.88 37.50
CA THR A 478 -16.20 33.01 38.40
C THR A 478 -16.90 32.90 39.74
N VAL A 479 -17.98 32.11 39.84
CA VAL A 479 -18.75 31.88 41.07
C VAL A 479 -17.85 31.37 42.21
N SER A 480 -16.91 30.46 41.91
CA SER A 480 -15.97 29.96 42.94
C SER A 480 -14.98 31.04 43.41
N LYS A 481 -14.52 31.90 42.50
CA LYS A 481 -13.64 33.04 42.82
C LYS A 481 -14.38 34.05 43.70
N ALA A 482 -15.59 34.45 43.29
CA ALA A 482 -16.46 35.37 44.03
C ALA A 482 -16.72 34.93 45.48
N ARG A 483 -16.89 33.62 45.73
CA ARG A 483 -17.09 33.05 47.07
C ARG A 483 -15.87 33.12 48.00
N LYS A 484 -14.66 33.32 47.46
CA LYS A 484 -13.39 33.26 48.21
C LYS A 484 -12.81 34.64 48.54
N GLY A 485 -13.46 35.73 48.13
CA GLY A 485 -13.07 37.09 48.45
C GLY A 485 -12.97 37.31 49.97
N LYS A 486 -12.09 38.22 50.40
CA LYS A 486 -11.92 38.60 51.81
C LYS A 486 -12.09 40.10 51.97
N GLY A 487 -12.65 40.53 53.10
CA GLY A 487 -12.85 41.96 53.36
C GLY A 487 -13.76 42.59 52.29
N LEU A 488 -13.31 43.69 51.67
CA LEU A 488 -14.09 44.37 50.63
C LEU A 488 -14.30 43.52 49.37
N ASP A 489 -13.38 42.60 49.04
CA ASP A 489 -13.57 41.66 47.92
C ASP A 489 -14.71 40.68 48.19
N MET A 490 -15.01 40.40 49.46
CA MET A 490 -16.17 39.57 49.83
C MET A 490 -17.49 40.28 49.51
N ALA A 491 -17.56 41.59 49.77
CA ALA A 491 -18.70 42.42 49.37
C ALA A 491 -18.85 42.51 47.84
N MET A 492 -17.73 42.66 47.11
CA MET A 492 -17.73 42.66 45.65
C MET A 492 -18.13 41.30 45.06
N GLY A 493 -17.66 40.21 45.66
CA GLY A 493 -18.09 38.86 45.32
C GLY A 493 -19.59 38.64 45.53
N TRP A 494 -20.16 39.21 46.59
CA TRP A 494 -21.62 39.21 46.81
C TRP A 494 -22.36 40.00 45.74
N ALA A 495 -21.88 41.20 45.41
CA ALA A 495 -22.45 42.04 44.35
C ALA A 495 -22.49 41.27 43.01
N TRP A 496 -21.38 40.62 42.63
CA TRP A 496 -21.25 39.84 41.41
C TRP A 496 -22.24 38.66 41.34
N LEU A 497 -22.44 37.95 42.46
CA LEU A 497 -23.43 36.87 42.52
C LEU A 497 -24.87 37.39 42.35
N ASN A 498 -25.18 38.59 42.85
CA ASN A 498 -26.50 39.22 42.67
C ASN A 498 -26.72 39.64 41.21
N VAL A 499 -25.74 40.30 40.58
CA VAL A 499 -25.75 40.69 39.15
C VAL A 499 -26.12 39.49 38.27
N HIS A 500 -25.58 38.31 38.56
CA HIS A 500 -25.83 37.11 37.76
C HIS A 500 -26.93 36.17 38.29
N ASN A 501 -27.73 36.60 39.28
CA ASN A 501 -28.79 35.78 39.90
C ASN A 501 -28.29 34.40 40.39
N ARG A 502 -27.11 34.35 41.04
CA ARG A 502 -26.47 33.12 41.56
C ARG A 502 -26.41 33.08 43.10
N THR A 503 -27.37 33.72 43.78
CA THR A 503 -27.33 33.97 45.24
C THR A 503 -28.01 32.89 46.10
N GLU A 504 -28.93 32.11 45.53
CA GLU A 504 -29.88 31.25 46.27
C GLU A 504 -29.22 30.18 47.18
N SER A 505 -28.02 29.69 46.83
CA SER A 505 -27.32 28.64 47.60
C SER A 505 -26.20 29.13 48.52
N ASP A 506 -25.82 30.42 48.44
CA ASP A 506 -24.53 30.89 48.97
C ASP A 506 -24.61 32.08 49.93
N ALA A 507 -25.80 32.65 50.14
CA ALA A 507 -25.98 33.79 51.05
C ALA A 507 -25.29 33.57 52.41
N TRP A 508 -25.47 32.39 53.01
CA TRP A 508 -24.90 32.03 54.31
C TRP A 508 -23.36 32.15 54.43
N ARG A 509 -22.63 32.17 53.31
CA ARG A 509 -21.15 32.27 53.28
C ARG A 509 -20.64 33.71 53.45
N PHE A 510 -21.50 34.70 53.27
CA PHE A 510 -21.17 36.13 53.36
C PHE A 510 -21.68 36.68 54.69
N ASP A 511 -20.88 37.50 55.38
CA ASP A 511 -21.33 38.20 56.58
C ASP A 511 -22.32 39.32 56.22
N GLU A 512 -23.11 39.77 57.20
CA GLU A 512 -24.16 40.78 57.01
C GLU A 512 -23.60 42.10 56.46
N SER A 513 -22.44 42.55 56.94
CA SER A 513 -21.81 43.79 56.47
C SER A 513 -21.35 43.70 55.01
N SER A 514 -20.82 42.55 54.60
CA SER A 514 -20.44 42.29 53.21
C SER A 514 -21.66 42.20 52.29
N ARG A 515 -22.80 41.67 52.77
CA ARG A 515 -24.04 41.61 51.98
C ARG A 515 -24.67 42.97 51.78
N ASP A 516 -24.70 43.79 52.83
CA ASP A 516 -25.24 45.15 52.75
C ASP A 516 -24.41 46.00 51.78
N LYS A 517 -23.08 46.05 51.99
CA LYS A 517 -22.17 46.78 51.10
C LYS A 517 -22.21 46.26 49.66
N GLY A 518 -22.18 44.95 49.49
CA GLY A 518 -22.26 44.33 48.16
C GLY A 518 -23.60 44.59 47.48
N GLY A 519 -24.69 44.65 48.25
CA GLY A 519 -26.03 45.02 47.78
C GLY A 519 -26.07 46.43 47.19
N ASP A 520 -25.44 47.39 47.86
CA ASP A 520 -25.33 48.78 47.38
C ASP A 520 -24.50 48.89 46.09
N TRP A 521 -23.56 47.96 45.86
CA TRP A 521 -22.70 47.94 44.69
C TRP A 521 -23.33 47.28 43.46
N VAL A 522 -24.44 46.53 43.62
CA VAL A 522 -25.08 45.78 42.52
C VAL A 522 -25.41 46.65 41.31
N PRO A 523 -26.03 47.85 41.43
CA PRO A 523 -26.37 48.65 40.26
C PRO A 523 -25.14 49.11 39.47
N ALA A 524 -24.08 49.52 40.18
CA ALA A 524 -22.83 49.96 39.55
C ALA A 524 -22.08 48.79 38.90
N LEU A 525 -22.05 47.63 39.55
CA LEU A 525 -21.42 46.43 39.01
C LEU A 525 -22.21 45.83 37.84
N GLN A 526 -23.54 45.93 37.85
CA GLN A 526 -24.39 45.55 36.71
C GLN A 526 -24.06 46.42 35.50
N ALA A 527 -23.99 47.74 35.67
CA ALA A 527 -23.61 48.65 34.59
C ALA A 527 -22.21 48.36 34.05
N LEU A 528 -21.27 47.97 34.94
CA LEU A 528 -19.93 47.56 34.52
C LEU A 528 -19.96 46.28 33.68
N TRP A 529 -20.72 45.27 34.11
CA TRP A 529 -20.86 44.03 33.35
C TRP A 529 -21.57 44.23 32.01
N ASP A 530 -22.61 45.05 31.96
CA ASP A 530 -23.35 45.32 30.72
C ASP A 530 -22.44 46.04 29.70
N ALA A 531 -21.68 47.04 30.14
CA ALA A 531 -20.68 47.70 29.31
C ALA A 531 -19.55 46.74 28.89
N ALA A 532 -19.13 45.83 29.77
CA ALA A 532 -18.15 44.79 29.44
C ALA A 532 -18.68 43.82 28.39
N GLU A 533 -19.93 43.38 28.50
CA GLU A 533 -20.57 42.49 27.53
C GLU A 533 -20.66 43.16 26.17
N ASP A 534 -21.08 44.44 26.12
CA ASP A 534 -21.15 45.21 24.89
C ASP A 534 -19.77 45.38 24.24
N LEU A 535 -18.75 45.72 25.03
CA LEU A 535 -17.38 45.95 24.57
C LEU A 535 -16.65 44.67 24.13
N LEU A 536 -16.77 43.59 24.92
CA LEU A 536 -15.95 42.40 24.80
C LEU A 536 -16.65 41.25 24.06
N LEU A 537 -17.98 41.15 24.15
CA LEU A 537 -18.75 40.04 23.58
C LEU A 537 -19.61 40.45 22.38
N LYS A 538 -20.08 41.71 22.32
CA LYS A 538 -20.86 42.24 21.18
C LYS A 538 -20.06 43.13 20.22
N ASP A 539 -18.75 43.24 20.43
CA ASP A 539 -17.82 44.02 19.59
C ASP A 539 -18.20 45.51 19.42
N ASN A 540 -18.90 46.11 20.39
CA ASN A 540 -19.22 47.54 20.39
C ASN A 540 -18.05 48.35 20.99
N LEU A 541 -17.14 48.84 20.14
CA LEU A 541 -15.94 49.56 20.59
C LEU A 541 -16.25 50.89 21.30
N ASP A 542 -17.39 51.52 21.03
CA ASP A 542 -17.80 52.77 21.66
C ASP A 542 -18.16 52.58 23.16
N ALA A 543 -18.49 51.34 23.56
CA ALA A 543 -18.79 50.98 24.95
C ALA A 543 -17.57 51.08 25.89
N ILE A 544 -16.37 51.40 25.37
CA ILE A 544 -15.18 51.65 26.21
C ILE A 544 -15.39 52.85 27.15
N GLU A 545 -16.10 53.89 26.70
CA GLU A 545 -16.40 55.05 27.53
C GLU A 545 -17.48 54.70 28.59
N ASP A 546 -18.44 53.85 28.23
CA ASP A 546 -19.43 53.32 29.17
C ASP A 546 -18.79 52.42 30.23
N TYR A 547 -17.82 51.59 29.83
CA TYR A 547 -17.05 50.74 30.75
C TYR A 547 -16.23 51.60 31.72
N LYS A 548 -15.59 52.68 31.22
CA LYS A 548 -14.87 53.64 32.07
C LYS A 548 -15.80 54.36 33.04
N ALA A 549 -16.94 54.84 32.55
CA ALA A 549 -17.94 55.52 33.38
C ALA A 549 -18.51 54.59 34.46
N ALA A 550 -18.81 53.34 34.12
CA ALA A 550 -19.30 52.34 35.06
C ALA A 550 -18.25 51.98 36.11
N MET A 551 -16.97 51.83 35.71
CA MET A 551 -15.88 51.62 36.66
C MET A 551 -15.67 52.84 37.58
N GLY A 552 -15.83 54.06 37.05
CA GLY A 552 -15.83 55.30 37.83
C GLY A 552 -16.97 55.36 38.84
N TRP A 553 -18.19 54.98 38.44
CA TRP A 553 -19.33 54.88 39.35
C TRP A 553 -19.09 53.82 40.43
N LEU A 554 -18.56 52.65 40.07
CA LEU A 554 -18.20 51.61 41.04
C LEU A 554 -17.13 52.10 42.03
N THR A 555 -16.18 52.92 41.56
CA THR A 555 -15.16 53.58 42.40
C THR A 555 -15.79 54.51 43.43
N GLU A 556 -16.74 55.35 43.03
CA GLU A 556 -17.45 56.28 43.91
C GLU A 556 -18.24 55.55 45.01
N VAL A 557 -18.99 54.51 44.63
CA VAL A 557 -19.84 53.77 45.58
C VAL A 557 -19.01 52.87 46.51
N THR A 558 -17.85 52.38 46.06
CA THR A 558 -16.93 51.60 46.92
C THR A 558 -16.06 52.49 47.82
N GLY A 559 -15.96 53.80 47.53
CA GLY A 559 -15.19 54.76 48.32
C GLY A 559 -13.67 54.61 48.18
N VAL A 560 -13.21 54.02 47.08
CA VAL A 560 -11.78 53.80 46.80
C VAL A 560 -11.22 54.98 45.99
N GLN A 561 -10.00 55.42 46.31
CA GLN A 561 -9.28 56.37 45.45
C GLN A 561 -8.47 55.56 44.42
N VAL A 562 -8.80 55.74 43.14
CA VAL A 562 -8.12 55.13 41.98
C VAL A 562 -7.04 56.07 41.45
#